data_AF-J9CGX5-F1
#
_entry.id   AF-J9CGX5-F1
#
_cell.length_a   1.000
_cell.length_b   1.000
_cell.length_c   1.000
_cell.angle_alpha   90.00
_cell.angle_beta   90.00
_cell.angle_gamma   90.00
#
_symmetry.space_group_name_H-M   'P 1'
#
loop_
_entity.id
_entity.type
_entity.pdbx_description
1 polymer ?
#
loop_
_entity_poly.entity_id
_entity_poly.type
_entity_poly.pdbx_seq_one_letter_code
_entity_poly.pdbx_strand_id
1 'polypeptide(L)'
;MNTIPALTKKEGYNQIGAFFAETSANEKEHAKLWFKALHDGKVPDTITNLKDAAAGENYEWTEMYAEFAKTAKEEGFAKLA
;
A
#
# COMPACT_ATOMS: atom_id res chain seq x y z
N MET A 1 -0.53 -12.45 -8.23
CA MET A 1 -1.35 -11.95 -7.11
C MET A 1 -2.79 -11.84 -7.60
N ASN A 2 -3.78 -12.49 -6.96
CA ASN A 2 -5.19 -12.32 -7.33
C ASN A 2 -5.76 -11.15 -6.53
N THR A 3 -6.10 -10.03 -7.17
CA THR A 3 -6.76 -8.90 -6.52
C THR A 3 -8.23 -9.22 -6.22
N ILE A 4 -8.86 -8.51 -5.27
CA ILE A 4 -10.29 -8.71 -4.94
C ILE A 4 -11.21 -8.58 -6.19
N PRO A 5 -11.02 -7.57 -7.08
CA PRO A 5 -11.75 -7.52 -8.35
C PRO A 5 -11.55 -8.77 -9.23
N ALA A 6 -10.34 -9.32 -9.28
CA ALA A 6 -10.05 -10.51 -10.08
C ALA A 6 -10.64 -11.79 -9.47
N LEU A 7 -10.70 -11.89 -8.15
CA LEU A 7 -11.30 -13.02 -7.44
C LEU A 7 -12.82 -13.07 -7.65
N THR A 8 -13.49 -11.95 -7.39
CA THR A 8 -14.96 -11.82 -7.55
C THR A 8 -15.42 -12.11 -8.98
N LYS A 9 -14.64 -11.71 -9.99
CA LYS A 9 -14.90 -12.08 -11.39
C LYS A 9 -14.79 -13.59 -11.63
N LYS A 10 -13.80 -14.27 -11.04
CA LYS A 10 -13.64 -15.73 -11.14
C LYS A 10 -14.79 -16.48 -10.45
N GLU A 11 -15.35 -15.90 -9.41
CA GLU A 11 -16.50 -16.44 -8.65
C GLU A 11 -17.86 -16.08 -9.29
N GLY A 12 -17.87 -15.34 -10.40
CA GLY A 12 -19.10 -14.96 -11.13
C GLY A 12 -19.78 -13.68 -10.62
N TYR A 13 -19.25 -13.03 -9.58
CA TYR A 13 -19.77 -11.79 -9.01
C TYR A 13 -19.28 -10.55 -9.76
N ASN A 14 -19.61 -10.46 -11.06
CA ASN A 14 -19.07 -9.42 -11.95
C ASN A 14 -19.37 -7.98 -11.47
N GLN A 15 -20.58 -7.72 -10.98
CA GLN A 15 -20.96 -6.38 -10.51
C GLN A 15 -20.19 -5.99 -9.23
N ILE A 16 -20.01 -6.94 -8.31
CA ILE A 16 -19.22 -6.72 -7.09
C ILE A 16 -17.75 -6.46 -7.44
N GLY A 17 -17.21 -7.20 -8.42
CA GLY A 17 -15.85 -6.96 -8.91
C GLY A 17 -15.66 -5.59 -9.53
N ALA A 18 -16.67 -5.08 -10.25
CA ALA A 18 -16.67 -3.72 -10.78
C ALA A 18 -16.66 -2.69 -9.65
N PHE A 19 -17.49 -2.87 -8.61
CA PHE A 19 -17.49 -1.99 -7.44
C PHE A 19 -16.14 -1.98 -6.71
N PHE A 20 -15.49 -3.13 -6.49
CA PHE A 20 -14.16 -3.15 -5.90
C PHE A 20 -13.10 -2.45 -6.76
N ALA A 21 -13.21 -2.55 -8.09
CA ALA A 21 -12.30 -1.84 -8.99
C ALA A 21 -12.50 -0.33 -8.91
N GLU A 22 -13.76 0.13 -8.88
CA GLU A 22 -14.10 1.54 -8.69
C GLU A 22 -13.62 2.06 -7.34
N THR A 23 -13.89 1.36 -6.25
CA THR A 23 -13.41 1.72 -4.91
C THR A 23 -11.89 1.79 -4.88
N SER A 24 -11.17 0.81 -5.44
CA SER A 24 -9.71 0.84 -5.51
C SER A 24 -9.18 2.04 -6.31
N ALA A 25 -9.90 2.48 -7.34
CA ALA A 25 -9.53 3.68 -8.09
C ALA A 25 -9.78 4.96 -7.28
N ASN A 26 -10.90 5.04 -6.56
CA ASN A 26 -11.21 6.16 -5.67
C ASN A 26 -10.18 6.29 -4.54
N GLU A 27 -9.80 5.19 -3.89
CA GLU A 27 -8.78 5.22 -2.83
C GLU A 27 -7.40 5.63 -3.35
N LYS A 28 -7.06 5.29 -4.60
CA LYS A 28 -5.84 5.80 -5.24
C LYS A 28 -5.89 7.32 -5.41
N GLU A 29 -7.03 7.89 -5.80
CA GLU A 29 -7.18 9.34 -5.89
C GLU A 29 -7.16 10.00 -4.51
N HIS A 30 -7.76 9.40 -3.48
CA HIS A 30 -7.62 9.86 -2.09
C HIS A 30 -6.15 9.90 -1.66
N ALA A 31 -5.40 8.81 -1.88
CA ALA A 31 -3.98 8.75 -1.56
C ALA A 31 -3.17 9.83 -2.30
N LYS A 32 -3.50 10.09 -3.57
CA LYS A 32 -2.86 11.15 -4.37
C LYS A 32 -3.16 12.55 -3.82
N LEU A 33 -4.38 12.81 -3.33
CA LEU A 33 -4.73 14.08 -2.70
C LEU A 33 -3.91 14.30 -1.43
N TRP A 34 -3.82 13.29 -0.57
CA TRP A 34 -2.99 13.34 0.64
C TRP A 34 -1.51 13.53 0.32
N PHE A 35 -0.99 12.78 -0.65
CA PHE A 35 0.39 12.93 -1.10
C PHE A 35 0.67 14.36 -1.56
N LYS A 36 -0.21 14.95 -2.38
CA LYS A 36 -0.10 16.36 -2.75
C LYS A 36 -0.14 17.30 -1.54
N ALA A 37 -1.01 17.06 -0.57
CA ALA A 37 -1.11 17.89 0.63
C ALA A 37 0.20 17.89 1.45
N LEU A 38 0.92 16.77 1.47
CA LEU A 38 2.26 16.65 2.09
C LEU A 38 3.37 17.32 1.27
N HIS A 39 3.11 17.67 0.00
CA HIS A 39 4.05 18.28 -0.94
C HIS A 39 3.50 19.60 -1.51
N ASP A 40 3.09 20.51 -0.63
CA ASP A 40 2.65 21.88 -0.98
C ASP A 40 1.53 21.94 -2.03
N GLY A 41 0.60 20.98 -1.97
CA GLY A 41 -0.56 20.90 -2.87
C GLY A 41 -0.26 20.34 -4.27
N LYS A 42 0.95 19.84 -4.53
CA LYS A 42 1.35 19.31 -5.84
C LYS A 42 2.08 17.97 -5.73
N VAL A 43 2.17 17.26 -6.85
CA VAL A 43 3.10 16.13 -6.95
C VAL A 43 4.48 16.75 -7.16
N PRO A 44 5.50 16.41 -6.35
CA PRO A 44 6.82 16.98 -6.48
C PRO A 44 7.54 16.42 -7.72
N ASP A 45 8.74 16.94 -8.02
CA ASP A 45 9.52 16.49 -9.17
C ASP A 45 10.04 15.04 -9.01
N THR A 46 10.51 14.44 -10.10
CA THR A 46 10.98 13.05 -10.11
C THR A 46 12.10 12.78 -9.10
N ILE A 47 13.04 13.71 -8.90
CA ILE A 47 14.17 13.50 -7.99
C ILE A 47 13.69 13.51 -6.54
N THR A 48 12.76 14.42 -6.21
CA THR A 48 12.13 14.45 -4.89
C THR A 48 11.35 13.17 -4.63
N ASN A 49 10.49 12.73 -5.56
CA ASN A 49 9.75 11.47 -5.42
C ASN A 49 10.67 10.25 -5.21
N LEU A 50 11.81 10.19 -5.91
CA LEU A 50 12.78 9.10 -5.76
C LEU A 50 13.45 9.10 -4.38
N LYS A 51 13.72 10.29 -3.81
CA LYS A 51 14.26 10.41 -2.45
C LYS A 51 13.25 9.98 -1.40
N ASP A 52 11.99 10.40 -1.54
CA ASP A 52 10.92 10.00 -0.62
C ASP A 52 10.71 8.48 -0.66
N ALA A 53 10.71 7.89 -1.85
CA ALA A 53 10.64 6.44 -2.02
C ALA A 53 11.83 5.71 -1.37
N ALA A 54 13.05 6.19 -1.62
CA ALA A 54 14.25 5.58 -1.03
C ALA A 54 14.29 5.69 0.50
N ALA A 55 13.83 6.80 1.06
CA ALA A 55 13.72 6.99 2.51
C ALA A 55 12.65 6.06 3.12
N GLY A 56 11.49 5.93 2.46
CA GLY A 56 10.43 5.00 2.86
C GLY A 56 10.93 3.54 2.87
N GLU A 57 11.47 3.08 1.74
CA GLU A 57 12.06 1.74 1.63
C GLU A 57 13.14 1.51 2.69
N ASN A 58 14.00 2.51 2.95
CA ASN A 58 15.03 2.39 3.97
C ASN A 58 14.45 2.13 5.36
N TYR A 59 13.48 2.95 5.78
CA TYR A 59 12.77 2.77 7.05
C TYR A 59 12.11 1.39 7.14
N GLU A 60 11.47 0.94 6.06
CA GLU A 60 10.81 -0.37 6.03
C GLU A 60 11.78 -1.51 6.36
N TRP A 61 12.95 -1.56 5.70
CA TRP A 61 13.87 -2.69 5.89
C TRP A 61 14.78 -2.57 7.11
N THR A 62 15.15 -1.37 7.55
CA THR A 62 16.04 -1.20 8.73
C THR A 62 15.30 -1.24 10.04
N GLU A 63 14.06 -0.75 10.07
CA GLU A 63 13.31 -0.54 11.31
C GLU A 63 11.99 -1.32 11.28
N MET A 64 11.04 -0.94 10.42
CA MET A 64 9.66 -1.44 10.49
C MET A 64 9.57 -2.97 10.43
N TYR A 65 10.21 -3.61 9.45
CA TYR A 65 10.15 -5.07 9.32
C TYR A 65 10.94 -5.80 10.41
N ALA A 66 12.04 -5.22 10.90
CA ALA A 66 12.80 -5.79 12.01
C ALA A 66 11.98 -5.77 13.31
N GLU A 67 11.27 -4.67 13.57
CA GLU A 67 10.35 -4.54 14.69
C GLU A 67 9.16 -5.49 14.56
N PHE A 68 8.52 -5.57 13.40
CA PHE A 68 7.41 -6.50 13.16
C PHE A 68 7.82 -7.96 13.37
N ALA A 69 8.99 -8.37 12.87
CA ALA A 69 9.51 -9.72 13.06
C ALA A 69 9.78 -10.02 14.54
N LYS A 70 10.37 -9.06 15.26
CA LYS A 70 10.61 -9.17 16.70
C LYS A 70 9.29 -9.33 17.47
N THR A 71 8.31 -8.46 17.22
CA THR A 71 6.99 -8.54 17.86
C THR A 71 6.29 -9.85 17.51
N ALA A 72 6.31 -10.28 16.25
CA ALA A 72 5.74 -11.56 15.83
C ALA A 72 6.37 -12.74 16.58
N LYS A 73 7.68 -12.71 16.84
CA LYS A 73 8.37 -13.73 17.64
C LYS A 73 7.93 -13.70 19.11
N GLU A 74 7.81 -12.51 19.70
CA GLU A 74 7.37 -12.33 21.09
C GLU A 74 5.93 -12.79 21.31
N GLU A 75 5.05 -12.59 20.31
CA GLU A 75 3.65 -13.01 20.34
C GLU A 75 3.42 -14.46 19.87
N GLY A 76 4.47 -15.17 19.43
CA GLY A 76 4.40 -16.58 19.03
C GLY A 76 3.96 -16.83 17.58
N PHE A 77 3.90 -15.81 16.73
CA PHE A 77 3.59 -15.91 15.30
C PHE A 77 4.81 -16.32 14.46
N ALA A 78 5.35 -17.52 14.69
CA ALA A 78 6.59 -18.01 14.07
C ALA A 78 6.62 -18.04 12.52
N LYS A 79 5.46 -17.99 11.84
CA LYS A 79 5.40 -17.89 10.37
C LYS A 79 5.61 -16.47 9.83
N LEU A 80 5.49 -15.46 10.70
CA LEU A 80 5.56 -14.03 10.36
C LEU A 80 6.79 -13.34 10.98
N ALA A 81 7.49 -14.02 11.88
CA ALA A 81 8.76 -13.61 12.46
C ALA A 81 9.94 -13.93 11.53
#